data_AF-A0A2G9R7H5-F1
#
_entry.id   AF-A0A2G9R7H5-F1
#
_cell.length_a   1.000
_cell.length_b   1.000
_cell.length_c   1.000
_cell.angle_alpha   90.00
_cell.angle_beta   90.00
_cell.angle_gamma   90.00
#
_symmetry.space_group_name_H-M   'P 1'
#
loop_
_entity.id
_entity.type
_entity.pdbx_description
1 polymer ?
#
loop_
_entity_poly.entity_id
_entity_poly.type
_entity_poly.pdbx_seq_one_letter_code
_entity_poly.pdbx_strand_id
1 'polypeptide(L)'
;MDVDGSRVWFTDLWNYSIIPYLLEAVREGLQLYGRRAPWEDPAKWVMDTYPWSAVPQQHEWPPLLQLRPEDVGFDGYSVPREGASSKQAPSGDGEGDPLMNMLMRLQEAANYSSPQSYDSDSNSNSHQDDILDSSLESAL
;
A
#
# COMPACT_ATOMS: atom_id res chain seq x y z
N MET A 1 12.41 -42.05 10.84
CA MET A 1 13.05 -41.16 9.85
C MET A 1 14.51 -41.11 10.24
N ASP A 2 15.40 -41.43 9.33
CA ASP A 2 16.84 -41.31 9.50
C ASP A 2 17.29 -39.86 9.24
N VAL A 3 18.55 -39.57 9.55
CA VAL A 3 19.12 -38.22 9.40
C VAL A 3 18.99 -37.73 7.95
N ASP A 4 19.24 -38.59 6.97
CA ASP A 4 19.15 -38.24 5.55
C ASP A 4 17.69 -38.02 5.10
N GLY A 5 16.75 -38.84 5.54
CA GLY A 5 15.32 -38.63 5.29
C GLY A 5 14.78 -37.35 5.95
N SER A 6 15.21 -37.02 7.17
CA SER A 6 14.82 -35.77 7.85
C SER A 6 15.36 -34.53 7.16
N ARG A 7 16.56 -34.62 6.57
CA ARG A 7 17.14 -33.53 5.77
C ARG A 7 16.34 -33.28 4.50
N VAL A 8 16.04 -34.32 3.72
CA VAL A 8 15.23 -34.19 2.49
C VAL A 8 13.86 -33.57 2.81
N TRP A 9 13.19 -34.10 3.83
CA TRP A 9 11.91 -33.56 4.29
C TRP A 9 11.99 -32.08 4.66
N PHE A 10 13.04 -31.68 5.38
CA PHE A 10 13.22 -30.30 5.78
C PHE A 10 13.45 -29.39 4.57
N THR A 11 14.29 -29.80 3.62
CA THR A 11 14.53 -29.06 2.38
C THR A 11 13.24 -28.88 1.58
N ASP A 12 12.42 -29.93 1.46
CA ASP A 12 11.14 -29.84 0.77
C ASP A 12 10.15 -28.91 1.50
N LEU A 13 10.07 -29.02 2.82
CA LEU A 13 9.26 -28.13 3.65
C LEU A 13 9.69 -26.66 3.46
N TRP A 14 10.99 -26.41 3.49
CA TRP A 14 11.55 -25.07 3.32
C TRP A 14 11.22 -24.51 1.93
N ASN A 15 11.55 -25.26 0.88
CA ASN A 15 11.46 -24.80 -0.50
C ASN A 15 10.01 -24.67 -1.01
N TYR A 16 9.13 -25.60 -0.62
CA TYR A 16 7.77 -25.66 -1.16
C TYR A 16 6.69 -25.09 -0.25
N SER A 17 6.97 -24.87 1.04
CA SER A 17 5.98 -24.33 1.99
C SER A 17 6.44 -23.04 2.67
N ILE A 18 7.64 -23.03 3.27
CA ILE A 18 8.10 -21.87 4.05
C ILE A 18 8.42 -20.68 3.14
N ILE A 19 9.21 -20.88 2.08
CA ILE A 19 9.60 -19.79 1.17
C ILE A 19 8.39 -19.14 0.48
N PRO A 20 7.44 -19.90 -0.11
CA PRO A 20 6.22 -19.31 -0.66
C PRO A 20 5.41 -18.51 0.37
N TYR A 21 5.29 -19.03 1.60
CA TYR A 21 4.60 -18.33 2.69
C TYR A 21 5.30 -17.02 3.08
N LEU A 22 6.62 -17.03 3.22
CA LEU A 22 7.40 -15.84 3.59
C LEU A 22 7.28 -14.75 2.51
N LEU A 23 7.36 -15.12 1.23
CA LEU A 23 7.17 -14.16 0.13
C LEU A 23 5.80 -13.49 0.18
N GLU A 24 4.75 -14.26 0.45
CA GLU A 24 3.38 -13.75 0.59
C GLU A 24 3.26 -12.81 1.80
N ALA A 25 3.72 -13.26 2.98
CA ALA A 25 3.66 -12.47 4.21
C ALA A 25 4.44 -11.16 4.09
N VAL A 26 5.59 -11.17 3.41
CA VAL A 26 6.38 -9.97 3.18
C VAL A 26 5.69 -9.04 2.18
N ARG A 27 5.12 -9.58 1.10
CA ARG A 27 4.34 -8.79 0.13
C ARG A 27 3.17 -8.07 0.80
N GLU A 28 2.41 -8.76 1.65
CA GLU A 28 1.32 -8.15 2.43
C GLU A 28 1.85 -7.14 3.45
N GLY A 29 2.91 -7.49 4.17
CA GLY A 29 3.54 -6.62 5.16
C GLY A 29 4.06 -5.32 4.57
N LEU A 30 4.69 -5.36 3.39
CA LEU A 30 5.16 -4.17 2.68
C LEU A 30 4.02 -3.26 2.23
N GLN A 31 2.90 -3.83 1.79
CA GLN A 31 1.72 -3.04 1.41
C GLN A 31 1.08 -2.35 2.62
N LEU A 32 0.98 -3.04 3.75
CA LEU A 32 0.30 -2.54 4.94
C LEU A 32 1.16 -1.55 5.74
N TYR A 33 2.45 -1.84 5.87
CA TYR A 33 3.35 -1.14 6.80
C TYR A 33 4.45 -0.35 6.09
N GLY A 34 4.66 -0.54 4.79
CA GLY A 34 5.83 -0.01 4.10
C GLY A 34 7.13 -0.65 4.59
N ARG A 35 8.27 -0.06 4.21
CA ARG A 35 9.60 -0.57 4.57
C ARG A 35 10.00 -0.04 5.94
N ARG A 36 10.09 -0.91 6.96
CA ARG A 36 10.35 -0.47 8.35
C ARG A 36 11.37 -1.29 9.15
N ALA A 37 12.01 -2.31 8.58
CA ALA A 37 12.94 -3.16 9.32
C ALA A 37 14.21 -3.47 8.53
N PRO A 38 15.37 -3.65 9.21
CA PRO A 38 16.52 -4.29 8.58
C PRO A 38 16.12 -5.70 8.12
N TRP A 39 16.68 -6.13 7.00
CA TRP A 39 16.47 -7.48 6.48
C TRP A 39 17.70 -8.35 6.71
N GLU A 40 17.46 -9.58 7.15
CA GLU A 40 18.45 -10.64 7.27
C GLU A 40 17.93 -11.89 6.53
N ASP A 41 18.81 -12.65 5.88
CA ASP A 41 18.42 -13.87 5.20
C ASP A 41 18.13 -14.99 6.22
N PRO A 42 16.88 -15.47 6.34
CA PRO A 42 16.55 -16.52 7.29
C PRO A 42 17.19 -17.87 6.92
N ALA A 43 17.49 -18.12 5.64
CA ALA A 43 18.16 -19.35 5.21
C ALA A 43 19.57 -19.45 5.81
N LYS A 44 20.27 -18.33 5.98
CA LYS A 44 21.58 -18.28 6.63
C LYS A 44 21.50 -18.76 8.07
N TRP A 45 20.56 -18.23 8.85
CA TRP A 45 20.38 -18.65 10.23
C TRP A 45 20.06 -20.16 10.33
N VAL A 46 19.20 -20.66 9.43
CA VAL A 46 18.88 -22.09 9.38
C VAL A 46 20.13 -22.93 9.10
N MET A 47 20.96 -22.53 8.12
CA MET A 47 22.20 -23.24 7.81
C MET A 47 23.19 -23.24 8.97
N ASP A 48 23.34 -22.11 9.67
CA ASP A 48 24.24 -21.97 10.81
C ASP A 48 23.78 -22.76 12.04
N THR A 49 22.47 -22.98 12.19
CA THR A 49 21.86 -23.64 13.36
C THR A 49 21.47 -25.09 13.10
N TYR A 50 21.80 -25.65 11.94
CA TYR A 50 21.43 -27.02 11.62
C TYR A 50 21.93 -28.02 12.67
N PRO A 51 21.08 -28.96 13.12
CA PRO A 51 21.49 -30.02 14.04
C PRO A 51 22.34 -31.10 13.36
N TRP A 52 22.58 -30.99 12.05
CA TRP A 52 23.19 -32.02 11.21
C TRP A 52 24.60 -31.68 10.70
N SER A 53 25.25 -30.68 11.29
CA SER A 53 26.48 -30.01 10.85
C SER A 53 27.79 -30.82 10.90
N ALA A 54 27.75 -32.13 11.15
CA ALA A 54 28.95 -32.96 11.36
C ALA A 54 29.44 -33.79 10.15
N VAL A 55 28.92 -33.58 8.93
CA VAL A 55 29.34 -34.40 7.77
C VAL A 55 30.10 -33.54 6.75
N PRO A 56 31.34 -33.89 6.34
CA PRO A 56 32.19 -33.08 5.45
C PRO A 56 31.64 -32.85 4.02
N GLN A 57 30.46 -33.37 3.71
CA GLN A 57 29.96 -33.55 2.35
C GLN A 57 28.91 -32.48 1.99
N GLN A 58 29.05 -31.25 2.48
CA GLN A 58 28.10 -30.15 2.24
C GLN A 58 27.92 -29.78 0.75
N HIS A 59 28.79 -30.25 -0.16
CA HIS A 59 28.79 -29.89 -1.57
C HIS A 59 27.76 -30.63 -2.46
N GLU A 60 27.05 -31.65 -1.95
CA GLU A 60 26.18 -32.51 -2.77
C GLU A 60 24.68 -32.29 -2.56
N TRP A 61 24.28 -31.36 -1.70
CA TRP A 61 22.87 -31.20 -1.32
C TRP A 61 22.15 -30.13 -2.14
N PRO A 62 20.83 -30.30 -2.40
CA PRO A 62 20.02 -29.23 -2.96
C PRO A 62 20.05 -28.03 -2.01
N PRO A 63 20.36 -26.82 -2.51
CA PRO A 63 20.43 -25.65 -1.66
C PRO A 63 19.04 -25.30 -1.11
N LEU A 64 19.01 -24.80 0.13
CA LEU A 64 17.83 -24.09 0.62
C LEU A 64 17.62 -22.86 -0.27
N LEU A 65 16.39 -22.66 -0.75
CA LEU A 65 16.04 -21.43 -1.45
C LEU A 65 16.24 -20.25 -0.50
N GLN A 66 16.91 -19.22 -0.99
CA GLN A 66 17.18 -17.98 -0.26
C GLN A 66 16.22 -16.91 -0.75
N LEU A 67 15.75 -16.06 0.18
CA LEU A 67 15.03 -14.86 -0.18
C LEU A 67 16.03 -13.82 -0.67
N ARG A 68 15.69 -13.10 -1.73
CA ARG A 68 16.54 -12.00 -2.19
C ARG A 68 16.17 -10.72 -1.44
N PRO A 69 17.13 -9.81 -1.23
CA PRO A 69 16.85 -8.45 -0.76
C PRO A 69 15.68 -7.79 -1.46
N GLU A 70 15.61 -7.87 -2.79
CA GLU A 70 14.54 -7.26 -3.58
C GLU A 70 13.17 -7.87 -3.30
N ASP A 71 13.10 -9.17 -3.00
CA ASP A 71 11.84 -9.88 -2.72
C ASP A 71 11.21 -9.40 -1.41
N VAL A 72 12.00 -8.81 -0.53
CA VAL A 72 11.55 -8.23 0.73
C VAL A 72 11.52 -6.70 0.76
N GLY A 73 11.77 -6.07 -0.38
CA GLY A 73 11.86 -4.61 -0.48
C GLY A 73 13.08 -4.03 0.25
N PHE A 74 14.16 -4.78 0.40
CA PHE A 74 15.42 -4.32 0.96
C PHE A 74 16.36 -3.84 -0.16
N ASP A 75 16.58 -2.53 -0.24
CA ASP A 75 17.46 -1.90 -1.24
C ASP A 75 18.91 -1.72 -0.73
N GLY A 76 19.32 -2.48 0.29
CA GLY A 76 20.59 -2.29 0.98
C GLY A 76 20.66 -0.95 1.73
N TYR A 77 21.83 -0.62 2.28
CA TYR A 77 22.16 0.70 2.85
C TYR A 77 22.22 1.80 1.77
N SER A 78 21.23 1.86 0.87
CA SER A 78 20.97 3.07 0.13
C SER A 78 20.51 4.11 1.14
N VAL A 79 21.39 5.08 1.41
CA VAL A 79 21.06 6.40 1.99
C VAL A 79 19.67 6.78 1.50
N PRO A 80 18.74 7.25 2.36
CA PRO A 80 17.36 7.52 1.95
C PRO A 80 17.38 8.47 0.75
N ARG A 81 17.32 7.89 -0.45
CA ARG A 81 17.17 8.63 -1.67
C ARG A 81 15.68 8.80 -1.79
N GLU A 82 15.20 9.89 -1.23
CA GLU A 82 13.96 10.51 -1.67
C GLU A 82 13.94 10.44 -3.21
N GLY A 83 12.99 9.68 -3.75
CA GLY A 83 12.76 9.57 -5.18
C GLY A 83 13.81 8.76 -5.96
N ALA A 84 13.49 7.50 -6.25
CA ALA A 84 14.03 6.83 -7.42
C ALA A 84 12.88 6.22 -8.22
N SER A 85 12.44 7.03 -9.17
CA SER A 85 11.66 6.70 -10.35
C SER A 85 12.16 5.40 -11.00
N SER A 86 11.34 4.35 -10.96
CA SER A 86 11.50 3.20 -11.85
C SER A 86 11.06 3.62 -13.25
N LYS A 87 12.05 3.91 -14.10
CA LYS A 87 11.82 4.12 -15.53
C LYS A 87 11.78 2.77 -16.23
N GLN A 88 10.61 2.38 -16.72
CA GLN A 88 10.46 1.64 -17.97
C GLN A 88 9.13 2.05 -18.64
N ALA A 89 9.25 2.70 -19.79
CA ALA A 89 8.15 3.18 -20.64
C ALA A 89 7.76 2.08 -21.68
N PRO A 90 6.61 2.16 -22.38
CA PRO A 90 6.47 3.13 -23.48
C PRO A 90 5.08 3.80 -23.60
N SER A 91 5.11 5.10 -23.92
CA SER A 91 4.13 5.88 -24.73
C SER A 91 2.65 5.46 -24.73
N GLY A 92 1.84 6.24 -24.00
CA GLY A 92 0.42 6.44 -24.23
C GLY A 92 0.08 7.91 -23.94
N ASP A 93 -0.51 8.58 -24.92
CA ASP A 93 -0.88 10.00 -24.94
C ASP A 93 -1.57 10.48 -23.64
N GLY A 94 -1.13 11.64 -23.13
CA GLY A 94 -2.05 12.58 -22.47
C GLY A 94 -2.33 12.50 -20.97
N GLU A 95 -1.62 11.71 -20.15
CA GLU A 95 -1.91 11.70 -18.70
C GLU A 95 -0.61 11.77 -17.87
N GLY A 96 -0.48 12.84 -17.07
CA GLY A 96 0.72 13.15 -16.28
C GLY A 96 1.09 12.12 -15.20
N ASP A 97 2.17 12.41 -14.45
CA ASP A 97 2.65 11.60 -13.31
C ASP A 97 1.48 11.01 -12.48
N PRO A 98 1.39 9.67 -12.30
CA PRO A 98 0.28 9.04 -11.59
C PRO A 98 0.10 9.58 -10.16
N LEU A 99 1.20 9.99 -9.51
CA LEU A 99 1.15 10.62 -8.19
C LEU A 99 0.50 12.00 -8.28
N MET A 100 0.89 12.83 -9.26
CA MET A 100 0.30 14.15 -9.49
C MET A 100 -1.20 14.04 -9.78
N ASN A 101 -1.60 13.04 -10.58
CA ASN A 101 -3.02 12.78 -10.86
C ASN A 101 -3.81 12.42 -9.60
N MET A 102 -3.27 11.55 -8.73
CA MET A 102 -3.92 11.23 -7.45
C MET A 102 -3.98 12.43 -6.52
N LEU A 103 -2.92 13.23 -6.45
CA LEU A 103 -2.86 14.46 -5.66
C LEU A 103 -3.91 15.48 -6.14
N MET A 104 -4.01 15.69 -7.45
CA MET A 104 -5.03 16.56 -8.04
C MET A 104 -6.44 16.05 -7.74
N ARG A 105 -6.70 14.75 -7.94
CA ARG A 105 -8.01 14.13 -7.66
C ARG A 105 -8.39 14.23 -6.17
N LEU A 106 -7.42 14.06 -5.27
CA LEU A 106 -7.62 14.21 -3.83
C LEU A 106 -7.88 15.67 -3.43
N GLN A 107 -7.11 16.60 -4.01
CA GLN A 107 -7.33 18.04 -3.83
C GLN A 107 -8.72 18.43 -4.30
N GLU A 108 -9.15 17.93 -5.47
CA GLU A 108 -10.49 18.20 -6.02
C GLU A 108 -11.58 17.63 -5.11
N ALA A 109 -11.47 16.37 -4.67
CA ALA A 109 -12.42 15.75 -3.74
C ALA A 109 -12.49 16.46 -2.38
N ALA A 110 -11.38 16.98 -1.88
CA ALA A 110 -11.32 17.74 -0.62
C ALA A 110 -11.89 19.16 -0.77
N ASN A 111 -11.79 19.78 -1.96
CA ASN A 111 -12.35 21.10 -2.22
C ASN A 111 -13.87 21.12 -2.43
N TYR A 112 -14.53 19.95 -2.47
CA TYR A 112 -16.00 19.88 -2.58
C TYR A 112 -16.75 20.24 -1.27
N SER A 113 -16.05 20.55 -0.17
CA SER A 113 -16.70 21.04 1.05
C SER A 113 -16.83 22.58 1.05
N SER A 114 -17.79 23.11 0.28
CA SER A 114 -18.46 24.38 0.60
C SER A 114 -19.86 24.44 -0.02
N PRO A 115 -20.91 23.91 0.62
CA PRO A 115 -22.25 24.43 0.42
C PRO A 115 -22.38 25.73 1.24
N GLN A 116 -23.11 26.72 0.70
CA GLN A 116 -23.39 28.06 1.24
C GLN A 116 -22.37 29.17 0.96
N SER A 117 -22.54 29.84 -0.19
CA SER A 117 -22.56 31.30 -0.22
C SER A 117 -23.98 31.75 -0.61
N TYR A 118 -24.71 32.24 0.40
CA TYR A 118 -25.99 32.94 0.30
C TYR A 118 -25.83 34.24 -0.51
N ASP A 119 -26.77 34.54 -1.41
CA ASP A 119 -27.14 35.92 -1.78
C ASP A 119 -28.58 35.92 -2.31
N SER A 120 -29.55 36.16 -1.42
CA SER A 120 -30.34 37.40 -1.30
C SER A 120 -31.53 37.49 -2.27
N ASP A 121 -32.73 37.38 -1.70
CA ASP A 121 -34.01 37.66 -2.33
C ASP A 121 -34.04 39.09 -2.90
N SER A 122 -34.32 39.21 -4.20
CA SER A 122 -34.75 40.48 -4.81
C SER A 122 -36.06 40.23 -5.58
N ASN A 123 -37.16 40.15 -4.84
CA ASN A 123 -38.51 40.19 -5.37
C ASN A 123 -38.97 41.65 -5.49
N SER A 124 -38.63 42.33 -6.58
CA SER A 124 -39.21 43.62 -6.94
C SER A 124 -40.52 43.40 -7.70
N ASN A 125 -41.62 43.23 -6.98
CA ASN A 125 -42.98 43.35 -7.51
C ASN A 125 -43.64 44.61 -6.93
N SER A 126 -43.31 45.78 -7.49
CA SER A 126 -44.05 47.02 -7.22
C SER A 126 -45.27 47.07 -8.13
N HIS A 127 -46.30 46.30 -7.79
CA HIS A 127 -47.62 46.43 -8.40
C HIS A 127 -48.49 47.35 -7.53
N GLN A 128 -48.66 48.55 -8.08
CA GLN A 128 -49.84 49.41 -8.10
C GLN A 128 -51.15 48.89 -7.49
N ASP A 129 -51.85 49.84 -6.85
CA ASP A 129 -53.30 49.90 -6.62
C ASP A 129 -53.85 48.93 -5.56
N ASP A 130 -54.84 49.23 -4.72
CA ASP A 130 -55.67 50.39 -4.44
C ASP A 130 -56.45 50.00 -3.15
N ILE A 131 -56.64 50.96 -2.24
CA ILE A 131 -57.93 51.32 -1.62
C ILE A 131 -58.76 50.25 -0.86
N LEU A 132 -59.25 50.69 0.32
CA LEU A 132 -60.36 50.23 1.19
C LEU A 132 -59.93 49.31 2.34
N ASP A 133 -59.82 49.81 3.57
CA ASP A 133 -60.93 50.20 4.48
C ASP A 133 -61.96 49.07 4.68
N SER A 134 -61.80 48.35 5.78
CA SER A 134 -62.87 47.80 6.63
C SER A 134 -62.19 46.97 7.71
N SER A 135 -62.06 47.51 8.91
CA SER A 135 -63.11 47.45 9.93
C SER A 135 -63.18 46.06 10.59
N LEU A 136 -62.51 46.01 11.74
CA LEU A 136 -62.98 45.41 13.00
C LEU A 136 -63.10 43.88 13.10
N GLU A 137 -62.86 43.47 14.35
CA GLU A 137 -63.44 42.30 15.03
C GLU A 137 -62.70 40.98 14.88
N SER A 138 -62.51 40.14 15.89
CA SER A 138 -62.38 40.22 17.34
C SER A 138 -61.96 38.81 17.77
N ALA A 139 -61.20 38.74 18.86
CA ALA A 139 -61.03 37.64 19.83
C ALA A 139 -61.25 36.15 19.45
N LEU A 140 -60.32 35.36 20.02
CA LEU A 140 -60.49 34.02 20.61
C LEU A 140 -61.93 33.66 21.02
#